data_AF-A0A2P8F2X1-F1
#
_entry.id   AF-A0A2P8F2X1-F1
#
_cell.length_a   1.000
_cell.length_b   1.000
_cell.length_c   1.000
_cell.angle_alpha   90.00
_cell.angle_beta   90.00
_cell.angle_gamma   90.00
#
_symmetry.space_group_name_H-M   'P 1'
#
loop_
_entity.id
_entity.type
_entity.pdbx_description
1 polymer ?
#
loop_
_entity_poly.entity_id
_entity_poly.type
_entity_poly.pdbx_seq_one_letter_code
_entity_poly.pdbx_strand_id
1 'polypeptide(L)'
;MRQTIETDPYKHEDWDTRLSQKFFVSHLHAKDWLSLTGEPAPNVPPTAQEYSAAELPWFEWYGADQPPLPGGKALAGLRSVGTLHKDKTGAELPHSQDVEMVKPIFLD
;
A
#
# COMPACT_ATOMS: atom_id res chain seq x y z
N MET A 1 -11.15 -1.76 -4.29
CA MET A 1 -11.61 -0.40 -4.06
C MET A 1 -12.61 -0.03 -5.13
N ARG A 2 -13.91 0.15 -4.83
CA ARG A 2 -14.64 1.18 -5.58
C ARG A 2 -14.12 2.48 -5.03
N GLN A 3 -13.08 3.02 -5.64
CA GLN A 3 -12.82 4.43 -5.43
C GLN A 3 -13.74 5.15 -6.40
N THR A 4 -14.95 5.46 -5.95
CA THR A 4 -15.75 6.46 -6.67
C THR A 4 -15.15 7.80 -6.32
N ILE A 5 -14.72 8.54 -7.33
CA ILE A 5 -14.51 9.97 -7.17
C ILE A 5 -15.92 10.56 -7.18
N GLU A 6 -16.49 10.69 -5.98
CA GLU A 6 -17.77 11.37 -5.82
C GLU A 6 -17.59 12.83 -6.22
N THR A 7 -18.56 13.34 -6.98
CA THR A 7 -18.56 14.76 -7.32
C THR A 7 -18.84 15.52 -6.05
N ASP A 8 -18.06 16.57 -5.76
CA ASP A 8 -18.34 17.44 -4.61
C ASP A 8 -19.78 17.96 -4.74
N PRO A 9 -20.69 17.60 -3.81
CA PRO A 9 -22.08 18.02 -3.89
C PRO A 9 -22.26 19.49 -3.52
N TYR A 10 -21.21 20.14 -2.99
CA TYR A 10 -21.23 21.52 -2.52
C TYR A 10 -20.78 22.50 -3.60
N LYS A 11 -21.34 23.71 -3.57
CA LYS A 11 -20.91 24.84 -4.39
C LYS A 11 -19.72 25.53 -3.75
N HIS A 12 -18.98 26.30 -4.54
CA HIS A 12 -17.87 27.11 -4.02
C HIS A 12 -18.27 28.01 -2.84
N GLU A 13 -19.50 28.55 -2.89
CA GLU A 13 -20.09 29.43 -1.88
C GLU A 13 -20.35 28.75 -0.53
N ASP A 14 -20.46 27.43 -0.51
CA ASP A 14 -20.73 26.64 0.70
C ASP A 14 -19.48 26.53 1.60
N TRP A 15 -18.29 26.82 1.06
CA TRP A 15 -17.02 26.75 1.77
C TRP A 15 -16.62 28.11 2.35
N ASP A 16 -16.41 28.20 3.67
CA ASP A 16 -15.88 29.43 4.28
C ASP A 16 -14.38 29.56 4.01
N THR A 17 -14.02 30.30 2.97
CA THR A 17 -12.62 30.56 2.59
C THR A 17 -11.93 31.60 3.47
N ARG A 18 -12.63 32.21 4.44
CA ARG A 18 -12.06 33.24 5.33
C ARG A 18 -11.40 32.62 6.56
N LEU A 19 -11.78 31.39 6.90
CA LEU A 19 -11.25 30.65 8.04
C LEU A 19 -10.30 29.57 7.54
N SER A 20 -9.02 29.71 7.86
CA SER A 20 -8.02 28.67 7.60
C SER A 20 -7.42 28.17 8.91
N GLN A 21 -7.32 26.85 9.06
CA GLN A 21 -6.53 26.23 10.12
C GLN A 21 -5.33 25.53 9.49
N LYS A 22 -4.19 25.56 10.19
CA LYS A 22 -2.97 24.88 9.78
C LYS A 22 -2.65 23.80 10.80
N PHE A 23 -2.44 22.59 10.32
CA PHE A 23 -1.92 21.48 11.10
C PHE A 23 -0.64 20.95 10.45
N PHE A 24 0.24 20.43 11.29
CA PHE A 24 1.47 19.80 10.86
C PHE A 24 1.31 18.30 11.03
N VAL A 25 1.51 17.55 9.95
CA VAL A 25 1.55 16.10 9.98
C VAL A 25 3.00 15.68 9.84
N SER A 26 3.51 14.99 10.84
CA SER A 26 4.83 14.37 10.80
C SER A 26 4.66 12.88 10.53
N HIS A 27 5.22 12.41 9.43
CA HIS A 27 5.27 10.98 9.14
C HIS A 27 6.55 10.39 9.73
N LEU A 28 6.42 9.39 10.59
CA LEU A 28 7.54 8.73 11.26
C LEU A 28 7.57 7.26 10.88
N HIS A 29 8.77 6.71 10.66
CA HIS A 29 8.93 5.28 10.49
C HIS A 29 8.71 4.58 11.85
N ALA A 30 7.99 3.46 11.88
CA ALA A 30 7.63 2.77 13.13
C ALA A 30 8.85 2.44 14.02
N LYS A 31 10.00 2.13 13.40
CA LYS A 31 11.28 1.87 14.08
C LYS A 31 11.77 3.04 14.96
N ASP A 32 11.44 4.28 14.59
CA ASP A 32 11.93 5.48 15.26
C ASP A 32 10.94 5.96 16.35
N TRP A 33 9.71 5.43 16.35
CA TRP A 33 8.62 5.83 17.24
C TRP A 33 9.03 5.80 18.71
N LEU A 34 9.48 4.63 19.19
CA LEU A 34 9.84 4.46 20.60
C LEU A 34 10.92 5.46 21.06
N SER A 35 11.91 5.74 20.21
CA SER A 35 12.98 6.69 20.54
C SER A 35 12.49 8.14 20.60
N LEU A 36 11.44 8.48 19.85
CA LEU A 36 10.90 9.84 19.75
C LEU A 36 9.78 10.10 20.76
N THR A 37 8.95 9.10 21.05
CA THR A 37 7.74 9.25 21.88
C THR A 37 7.90 8.67 23.29
N GLY A 38 8.86 7.77 23.51
CA GLY A 38 9.02 7.04 24.77
C GLY A 38 8.01 5.91 24.98
N GLU A 39 7.08 5.70 24.04
CA GLU A 39 6.06 4.66 24.08
C GLU A 39 6.30 3.63 22.97
N PRO A 40 5.98 2.34 23.16
CA PRO A 40 6.04 1.38 22.06
C PRO A 40 5.12 1.83 20.93
N ALA A 41 5.51 1.56 19.68
CA ALA A 41 4.62 1.78 18.54
C ALA A 41 3.34 0.99 18.80
N PRO A 42 2.16 1.63 18.68
CA PRO A 42 0.91 1.02 19.13
C PRO A 42 0.63 -0.32 18.43
N ASN A 43 1.09 -0.46 17.18
CA ASN A 43 0.88 -1.65 16.37
C ASN A 43 2.19 -2.07 15.67
N VAL A 44 2.49 -3.36 15.64
CA VAL A 44 3.47 -3.91 14.70
C VAL A 44 2.83 -3.89 13.31
N PRO A 45 3.49 -3.33 12.27
CA PRO A 45 2.93 -3.36 10.93
C PRO A 45 2.85 -4.82 10.44
N PRO A 46 1.73 -5.25 9.82
CA PRO A 46 1.61 -6.60 9.31
C PRO A 46 2.63 -6.83 8.18
N THR A 47 3.22 -8.00 8.16
CA THR A 47 4.03 -8.50 7.04
C THR A 47 3.14 -8.73 5.81
N ALA A 48 3.73 -8.74 4.62
CA ALA A 48 3.01 -9.07 3.39
C ALA A 48 2.34 -10.46 3.45
N GLN A 49 2.96 -11.40 4.17
CA GLN A 49 2.42 -12.74 4.40
C GLN A 49 1.20 -12.71 5.33
N GLU A 50 1.29 -12.06 6.49
CA GLU A 50 0.16 -11.90 7.42
C GLU A 50 -1.01 -11.19 6.75
N TYR A 51 -0.71 -10.18 5.94
CA TYR A 51 -1.69 -9.46 5.15
C TYR A 51 -2.42 -10.37 4.15
N SER A 52 -1.66 -11.18 3.40
CA SER A 52 -2.21 -12.11 2.40
C SER A 52 -3.00 -13.25 3.06
N ALA A 53 -2.52 -13.77 4.18
CA ALA A 53 -3.15 -14.86 4.92
C ALA A 53 -4.45 -14.43 5.62
N ALA A 54 -4.56 -13.15 6.00
CA ALA A 54 -5.77 -12.62 6.61
C ALA A 54 -6.91 -12.38 5.60
N GLU A 55 -6.67 -12.65 4.31
CA GLU A 55 -7.60 -12.38 3.20
C GLU A 55 -8.17 -10.96 3.23
N LEU A 56 -7.44 -10.03 3.86
CA LEU A 56 -7.89 -8.67 4.06
C LEU A 56 -7.82 -7.96 2.72
N PRO A 57 -8.95 -7.59 2.12
CA PRO A 57 -8.89 -6.81 0.91
C PRO A 57 -8.30 -5.46 1.27
N TRP A 58 -7.24 -5.03 0.56
CA TRP A 58 -6.76 -3.64 0.64
C TRP A 58 -7.92 -2.66 0.52
N PHE A 59 -8.96 -3.04 -0.25
CA PHE A 59 -10.20 -2.29 -0.41
C PHE A 59 -11.35 -3.16 -0.99
N GLU A 60 -12.61 -2.77 -0.78
CA GLU A 60 -13.85 -3.52 -1.14
C GLU A 60 -13.92 -4.08 -2.59
N TRP A 61 -13.49 -3.36 -3.63
CA TRP A 61 -13.30 -3.93 -5.01
C TRP A 61 -11.87 -4.25 -5.40
N TYR A 62 -11.21 -5.22 -4.78
CA TYR A 62 -9.86 -5.62 -5.23
C TYR A 62 -9.87 -6.16 -6.67
N GLY A 63 -11.03 -6.56 -7.18
CA GLY A 63 -11.14 -7.29 -8.44
C GLY A 63 -10.44 -8.64 -8.32
N ALA A 64 -10.49 -9.27 -7.14
CA ALA A 64 -9.92 -10.60 -6.89
C ALA A 64 -10.51 -11.65 -7.84
N ASP A 65 -11.75 -11.43 -8.23
CA ASP A 65 -12.58 -12.16 -9.17
C ASP A 65 -12.37 -11.73 -10.64
N GLN A 66 -11.59 -10.67 -10.88
CA GLN A 66 -11.34 -10.14 -12.22
C GLN A 66 -9.98 -10.59 -12.76
N PRO A 67 -9.86 -10.86 -14.07
CA PRO A 67 -8.58 -11.15 -14.69
C PRO A 67 -7.63 -9.96 -14.54
N PRO A 68 -6.36 -10.18 -14.13
CA PRO A 68 -5.38 -9.11 -14.10
C PRO A 68 -5.20 -8.54 -15.50
N LEU A 69 -5.07 -7.22 -15.60
CA LEU A 69 -4.74 -6.57 -16.87
C LEU A 69 -3.38 -7.08 -17.36
N PRO A 70 -3.20 -7.28 -18.69
CA PRO A 70 -1.91 -7.69 -19.22
C PRO A 70 -0.86 -6.63 -18.88
N GLY A 71 0.28 -7.08 -18.37
CA GLY A 71 1.40 -6.20 -18.03
C GLY A 71 1.82 -5.33 -19.23
N GLY A 72 2.06 -4.04 -19.00
CA GLY A 72 2.44 -3.12 -20.05
C GLY A 72 3.80 -3.48 -20.67
N LYS A 73 3.88 -3.57 -22.00
CA LYS A 73 5.12 -3.91 -22.73
C LYS A 73 6.31 -3.00 -22.38
N ALA A 74 6.03 -1.72 -22.10
CA ALA A 74 7.04 -0.74 -21.71
C ALA A 74 7.78 -1.11 -20.40
N LEU A 75 7.15 -1.91 -19.55
CA LEU A 75 7.68 -2.28 -18.23
C LEU A 75 8.22 -3.71 -18.18
N ALA A 76 8.18 -4.46 -19.30
CA ALA A 76 8.60 -5.86 -19.34
C ALA A 76 10.08 -6.10 -18.97
N GLY A 77 10.92 -5.08 -19.12
CA GLY A 77 12.34 -5.12 -18.74
C GLY A 77 12.63 -4.63 -17.32
N LEU A 78 11.62 -4.23 -16.54
CA LEU A 78 11.85 -3.77 -15.18
C LEU A 78 12.31 -4.92 -14.30
N ARG A 79 13.40 -4.66 -13.58
CA ARG A 79 13.96 -5.58 -12.60
C ARG A 79 13.32 -5.34 -11.25
N SER A 80 13.01 -6.40 -10.50
CA SER A 80 12.52 -6.23 -9.13
C SER A 80 13.62 -5.65 -8.24
N VAL A 81 13.21 -4.95 -7.17
CA VAL A 81 14.14 -4.43 -6.17
C VAL A 81 14.91 -5.58 -5.51
N GLY A 82 14.28 -6.74 -5.30
CA GLY A 82 14.94 -7.95 -4.81
C GLY A 82 16.06 -8.42 -5.74
N THR A 83 15.81 -8.51 -7.05
CA THR A 83 16.86 -8.87 -8.03
C THR A 83 17.98 -7.83 -8.05
N LEU A 84 17.65 -6.54 -8.00
CA LEU A 84 18.65 -5.47 -7.96
C LEU A 84 19.48 -5.48 -6.68
N HIS A 85 18.88 -5.84 -5.54
CA HIS A 85 19.58 -5.96 -4.27
C HIS A 85 20.59 -7.10 -4.33
N LYS A 86 20.17 -8.29 -4.77
CA LYS A 86 21.02 -9.47 -4.89
C LYS A 86 22.23 -9.25 -5.79
N ASP A 87 22.05 -8.60 -6.94
CA ASP A 87 23.16 -8.25 -7.82
C ASP A 87 24.20 -7.32 -7.17
N LYS A 88 23.73 -6.37 -6.35
CA LYS A 88 24.59 -5.34 -5.76
C LYS A 88 25.27 -5.79 -4.48
N THR A 89 24.61 -6.64 -3.68
CA THR A 89 25.08 -7.02 -2.35
C THR A 89 25.52 -8.47 -2.25
N GLY A 90 25.14 -9.32 -3.23
CA GLY A 90 25.33 -10.77 -3.17
C GLY A 90 24.41 -11.47 -2.15
N ALA A 91 23.57 -10.73 -1.43
CA ALA A 91 22.68 -11.24 -0.40
C ALA A 91 21.21 -11.12 -0.83
N GLU A 92 20.35 -11.99 -0.30
CA GLU A 92 18.91 -11.85 -0.42
C GLU A 92 18.43 -10.64 0.40
N LEU A 93 17.40 -9.94 -0.10
CA LEU A 93 16.85 -8.77 0.59
C LEU A 93 16.20 -9.21 1.92
N PRO A 94 16.68 -8.73 3.09
CA PRO A 94 16.16 -9.18 4.38
C PRO A 94 14.67 -8.88 4.52
N HIS A 95 13.92 -9.82 5.10
CA HIS A 95 12.47 -9.70 5.30
C HIS A 95 11.65 -9.47 4.02
N SER A 96 12.22 -9.73 2.84
CA SER A 96 11.51 -9.73 1.55
C SER A 96 11.35 -11.16 1.09
N GLN A 97 10.11 -11.65 1.06
CA GLN A 97 9.78 -12.92 0.44
C GLN A 97 8.80 -12.63 -0.69
N ASP A 98 9.07 -13.20 -1.86
CA ASP A 98 8.10 -13.17 -2.94
C ASP A 98 6.87 -13.96 -2.49
N VAL A 99 5.70 -13.35 -2.64
CA VAL A 99 4.44 -14.05 -2.45
C VAL A 99 4.04 -14.66 -3.78
N GLU A 100 3.72 -15.96 -3.79
CA GLU A 100 3.09 -16.55 -4.98
C GLU A 100 1.73 -15.88 -5.17
N MET A 101 1.56 -15.24 -6.34
CA MET A 101 0.26 -14.72 -6.71
C MET A 101 -0.67 -15.93 -6.92
N VAL A 102 -1.57 -16.15 -5.96
CA VAL A 102 -2.62 -17.17 -6.09
C VAL A 102 -3.39 -16.91 -7.38
N LYS A 103 -3.63 -17.97 -8.15
CA LYS A 103 -4.52 -17.90 -9.32
C LYS A 103 -5.86 -17.29 -8.86
N PRO A 104 -6.42 -16.31 -9.59
CA PRO A 104 -7.74 -15.78 -9.28
C PRO A 104 -8.73 -16.92 -9.11
N ILE A 105 -9.44 -16.94 -7.99
CA ILE A 105 -10.52 -17.91 -7.76
C ILE A 105 -11.70 -17.43 -8.60
N PHE A 106 -12.01 -18.15 -9.67
CA PHE A 106 -13.24 -17.95 -10.42
C PHE A 106 -14.35 -18.70 -9.71
N LEU A 107 -15.37 -17.97 -9.24
CA LEU A 107 -16.62 -18.56 -8.76
C LEU A 107 -17.56 -18.63 -9.96
N ASP A 108 -17.98 -19.85 -10.30
CA ASP A 108 -18.98 -20.14 -11.36
C ASP A 108 -20.38 -19.60 -11.01
#